data_AF-A0A7X8SV43-F1
#
_entry.id   AF-A0A7X8SV43-F1
#
_cell.length_a   1.000
_cell.length_b   1.000
_cell.length_c   1.000
_cell.angle_alpha   90.00
_cell.angle_beta   90.00
_cell.angle_gamma   90.00
#
_symmetry.space_group_name_H-M   'P 1'
#
loop_
_entity.id
_entity.type
_entity.pdbx_description
1 polymer ?
#
loop_
_entity_poly.entity_id
_entity_poly.type
_entity_poly.pdbx_seq_one_letter_code
_entity_poly.pdbx_strand_id
1 'polypeptide(L)'
;MFWFSKSTISTDDEDWQLSAWGWLLENLGGLDALKRFTSRYPRHADFPNSGQSGHEHVIFVFSHLCQLLKLDAESFEVREQEEAIEPHLGGLALVQNVPQDPGGTYRAANNRHIITYTPGIVRDLEQLIAVLIHEICHSILFSVPTRPPDWAENEEFMTDLATVFLGFGVFGGNQSFQFSQYRDDASSTQGWSTRRLGYLTQNEWGFALAVRALLTNEDVSPIGQYATSGLRANFTKNRRYLEKNRGKIEQRIQEY
;
A
#
# COMPACT_ATOMS: atom_id res chain seq x y z
N MET A 1 10.91 23.96 29.67
CA MET A 1 10.40 24.03 28.27
C MET A 1 10.79 22.75 27.56
N PHE A 2 9.88 21.81 27.38
CA PHE A 2 10.14 20.64 26.55
C PHE A 2 10.00 21.07 25.10
N TRP A 3 11.12 21.15 24.38
CA TRP A 3 11.14 21.40 22.95
C TRP A 3 10.69 20.11 22.24
N PHE A 4 9.47 20.12 21.71
CA PHE A 4 8.91 18.98 21.00
C PHE A 4 9.52 18.89 19.60
N SER A 5 9.88 17.69 19.15
CA SER A 5 10.17 17.48 17.73
C SER A 5 8.88 17.64 16.95
N LYS A 6 8.88 18.48 15.92
CA LYS A 6 7.75 18.56 14.98
C LYS A 6 7.57 17.24 14.25
N SER A 7 6.32 16.89 13.95
CA SER A 7 6.01 15.77 13.06
C SER A 7 6.77 15.91 11.75
N THR A 8 7.12 14.75 11.21
CA THR A 8 7.89 14.61 9.99
C THR A 8 7.00 14.58 8.75
N ILE A 9 5.68 14.39 8.92
CA ILE A 9 4.57 14.60 7.97
C ILE A 9 3.67 15.74 8.47
N SER A 10 2.59 16.09 7.76
CA SER A 10 1.66 17.11 8.26
C SER A 10 0.91 16.61 9.50
N THR A 11 0.44 17.52 10.36
CA THR A 11 -0.31 17.13 11.57
C THR A 11 -1.56 16.35 11.22
N ASP A 12 -2.29 16.76 10.19
CA ASP A 12 -3.52 16.09 9.75
C ASP A 12 -3.20 14.67 9.24
N ASP A 13 -2.12 14.50 8.47
CA ASP A 13 -1.70 13.18 7.97
C ASP A 13 -1.23 12.27 9.12
N GLU A 14 -0.53 12.80 10.13
CA GLU A 14 -0.16 12.04 11.33
C GLU A 14 -1.40 11.60 12.11
N ASP A 15 -2.32 12.53 12.37
CA ASP A 15 -3.52 12.27 13.14
C ASP A 15 -4.39 11.21 12.45
N TRP A 16 -4.54 11.31 11.12
CA TRP A 16 -5.23 10.32 10.31
C TRP A 16 -4.52 8.97 10.31
N GLN A 17 -3.21 8.91 10.02
CA GLN A 17 -2.48 7.62 9.99
C GLN A 17 -2.53 6.92 11.34
N LEU A 18 -2.39 7.64 12.46
CA LEU A 18 -2.45 7.04 13.79
C LEU A 18 -3.86 6.52 14.12
N SER A 19 -4.91 7.22 13.68
CA SER A 19 -6.28 6.72 13.78
C SER A 19 -6.49 5.47 12.93
N ALA A 20 -5.98 5.46 11.69
CA ALA A 20 -6.01 4.30 10.82
C ALA A 20 -5.27 3.10 11.42
N TRP A 21 -4.11 3.31 12.05
CA TRP A 21 -3.39 2.26 12.79
C TRP A 21 -4.20 1.70 13.96
N GLY A 22 -4.90 2.56 14.72
CA GLY A 22 -5.81 2.13 15.78
C GLY A 22 -6.91 1.22 15.24
N TRP A 23 -7.60 1.67 14.18
CA TRP A 23 -8.65 0.90 13.52
C TRP A 23 -8.16 -0.44 12.95
N LEU A 24 -6.98 -0.46 12.30
CA LEU A 24 -6.38 -1.70 11.77
C LEU A 24 -6.04 -2.68 12.91
N LEU A 25 -5.50 -2.19 14.02
CA LEU A 25 -5.22 -3.02 15.19
C LEU A 25 -6.52 -3.58 15.78
N GLU A 26 -7.55 -2.76 15.95
CA GLU A 26 -8.84 -3.22 16.48
C GLU A 26 -9.46 -4.31 15.59
N ASN A 27 -9.42 -4.14 14.27
CA ASN A 27 -10.21 -4.96 13.35
C ASN A 27 -9.43 -6.15 12.74
N LEU A 28 -8.09 -6.10 12.70
CA LEU A 28 -7.26 -7.14 12.09
C LEU A 28 -6.53 -8.04 13.11
N GLY A 29 -6.99 -8.06 14.37
CA GLY A 29 -6.49 -8.98 15.40
C GLY A 29 -5.34 -8.44 16.24
N GLY A 30 -5.19 -7.11 16.31
CA GLY A 30 -4.33 -6.41 17.25
C GLY A 30 -2.84 -6.61 17.05
N LEU A 31 -2.09 -6.31 18.10
CA LEU A 31 -0.64 -6.37 18.11
C LEU A 31 -0.10 -7.79 17.83
N ASP A 32 -0.85 -8.82 18.25
CA ASP A 32 -0.48 -10.21 18.04
C ASP A 32 -0.58 -10.61 16.56
N ALA A 33 -1.60 -10.14 15.84
CA ALA A 33 -1.70 -10.33 14.39
C ALA A 33 -0.60 -9.54 13.67
N LEU A 34 -0.41 -8.26 14.03
CA LEU A 34 0.63 -7.40 13.46
C LEU A 34 2.03 -8.05 13.55
N LYS A 35 2.39 -8.61 14.71
CA LYS A 35 3.68 -9.30 14.91
C LYS A 35 3.78 -10.64 14.20
N ARG A 36 2.65 -11.32 13.96
CA ARG A 36 2.60 -12.61 13.26
C ARG A 36 2.87 -12.45 11.77
N PHE A 37 2.37 -11.36 11.17
CA PHE A 37 2.68 -11.01 9.78
C PHE A 37 4.03 -10.28 9.72
N THR A 38 5.13 -11.03 9.70
CA THR A 38 6.49 -10.45 9.62
C THR A 38 6.71 -9.70 8.32
N SER A 39 7.46 -8.59 8.37
CA SER A 39 7.87 -7.88 7.15
C SER A 39 8.57 -8.77 6.13
N ARG A 40 8.20 -8.60 4.86
CA ARG A 40 8.70 -9.33 3.69
C ARG A 40 9.50 -8.39 2.80
N TYR A 41 10.49 -8.96 2.11
CA TYR A 41 11.44 -8.23 1.28
C TYR A 41 11.68 -8.97 -0.04
N PRO A 42 12.16 -8.31 -1.11
CA PRO A 42 12.44 -8.95 -2.40
C PRO A 42 13.67 -9.85 -2.34
N ARG A 43 13.55 -10.96 -1.63
CA ARG A 43 14.59 -11.98 -1.46
C ARG A 43 13.99 -13.35 -1.71
N HIS A 44 14.80 -14.26 -2.25
CA HIS A 44 14.37 -15.62 -2.60
C HIS A 44 13.74 -16.40 -1.43
N ALA A 45 14.16 -16.11 -0.19
CA ALA A 45 13.59 -16.74 1.00
C ALA A 45 12.13 -16.32 1.26
N ASP A 46 11.74 -15.10 0.89
CA ASP A 46 10.36 -14.61 1.01
C ASP A 46 9.56 -14.86 -0.27
N PHE A 47 10.20 -14.78 -1.44
CA PHE A 47 9.56 -14.97 -2.76
C PHE A 47 10.41 -15.90 -3.63
N PRO A 48 10.10 -17.21 -3.63
CA PRO A 48 10.83 -18.16 -4.45
C PRO A 48 10.58 -17.94 -5.95
N ASN A 49 11.52 -18.37 -6.78
CA ASN A 49 11.32 -18.31 -8.24
C ASN A 49 10.19 -19.26 -8.66
N SER A 50 9.20 -18.72 -9.38
CA SER A 50 8.09 -19.50 -9.91
C SER A 50 8.50 -20.52 -10.98
N GLY A 51 9.55 -20.23 -11.76
CA GLY A 51 9.86 -20.95 -13.00
C GLY A 51 8.80 -20.77 -14.11
N GLN A 52 7.79 -19.93 -13.91
CA GLN A 52 6.66 -19.69 -14.82
C GLN A 52 6.82 -18.35 -15.55
N SER A 53 5.93 -18.08 -16.50
CA SER A 53 5.85 -16.81 -17.23
C SER A 53 4.40 -16.37 -17.47
N GLY A 54 4.20 -15.10 -17.84
CA GLY A 54 2.86 -14.58 -18.16
C GLY A 54 1.88 -14.71 -16.99
N HIS A 55 0.63 -15.03 -17.30
CA HIS A 55 -0.43 -15.19 -16.30
C HIS A 55 -0.12 -16.28 -15.26
N GLU A 56 0.55 -17.38 -15.64
CA GLU A 56 0.92 -18.44 -14.70
C GLU A 56 1.91 -17.96 -13.63
N HIS A 57 2.82 -17.04 -14.01
CA HIS A 57 3.68 -16.37 -13.04
C HIS A 57 2.88 -15.52 -12.05
N VAL A 58 1.88 -14.78 -12.54
CA VAL A 58 0.99 -13.97 -11.70
C VAL A 58 0.22 -14.83 -10.71
N ILE A 59 -0.39 -15.94 -11.17
CA ILE A 59 -1.12 -16.87 -10.31
C ILE A 59 -0.20 -17.49 -9.25
N PHE A 60 1.05 -17.82 -9.61
CA PHE A 60 2.03 -18.31 -8.64
C PHE A 60 2.31 -17.28 -7.53
N VAL A 61 2.62 -16.04 -7.92
CA VAL A 61 2.90 -14.95 -6.96
C VAL A 61 1.67 -14.67 -6.10
N PHE A 62 0.50 -14.55 -6.72
CA PHE A 62 -0.77 -14.35 -6.03
C PHE A 62 -1.08 -15.44 -5.00
N SER A 63 -0.93 -16.71 -5.39
CA SER A 63 -1.18 -17.86 -4.50
C SER A 63 -0.20 -17.85 -3.33
N HIS A 64 1.05 -17.48 -3.56
CA HIS A 64 2.05 -17.33 -2.52
C HIS A 64 1.71 -16.18 -1.55
N LEU A 65 1.23 -15.04 -2.05
CA LEU A 65 0.73 -13.94 -1.21
C LEU A 65 -0.45 -14.39 -0.35
N CYS A 66 -1.43 -15.11 -0.92
CA CYS A 66 -2.54 -15.67 -0.15
C CYS A 66 -2.06 -16.62 0.95
N GLN A 67 -1.08 -17.48 0.67
CA GLN A 67 -0.48 -18.36 1.69
C GLN A 67 0.18 -17.56 2.83
N LEU A 68 0.96 -16.52 2.50
CA LEU A 68 1.58 -15.65 3.50
C LEU A 68 0.54 -14.94 4.37
N LEU A 69 -0.60 -14.57 3.79
CA LEU A 69 -1.72 -13.92 4.46
C LEU A 69 -2.73 -14.87 5.10
N LYS A 70 -2.57 -16.18 4.89
CA LYS A 70 -3.52 -17.24 5.33
C LYS A 70 -4.92 -17.06 4.76
N LEU A 71 -5.00 -16.62 3.51
CA LEU A 71 -6.23 -16.50 2.74
C LEU A 71 -6.41 -17.72 1.84
N ASP A 72 -7.67 -18.05 1.57
CA ASP A 72 -8.03 -19.04 0.56
C ASP A 72 -7.97 -18.41 -0.84
N ALA A 73 -7.00 -18.82 -1.64
CA ALA A 73 -6.82 -18.32 -3.00
C ALA A 73 -8.02 -18.63 -3.91
N GLU A 74 -8.82 -19.66 -3.61
CA GLU A 74 -10.00 -20.03 -4.40
C GLU A 74 -11.17 -19.03 -4.25
N SER A 75 -11.14 -18.19 -3.22
CA SER A 75 -12.09 -17.09 -3.05
C SER A 75 -11.86 -15.93 -4.03
N PHE A 76 -10.74 -15.97 -4.76
CA PHE A 76 -10.33 -14.95 -5.70
C PHE A 76 -10.38 -15.45 -7.15
N GLU A 77 -10.57 -14.50 -8.05
CA GLU A 77 -10.37 -14.66 -9.48
C GLU A 77 -9.43 -13.57 -9.96
N VAL A 78 -8.24 -13.96 -10.41
CA VAL A 78 -7.22 -13.04 -10.91
C VAL A 78 -7.27 -13.03 -12.44
N ARG A 79 -7.33 -11.85 -13.03
CA ARG A 79 -7.43 -11.67 -14.49
C ARG A 79 -6.46 -10.62 -14.99
N GLU A 80 -6.04 -10.78 -16.23
CA GLU A 80 -5.38 -9.69 -16.96
C GLU A 80 -6.42 -8.61 -17.31
N GLN A 81 -6.05 -7.34 -17.19
CA GLN A 81 -6.86 -6.24 -17.72
C GLN A 81 -6.86 -6.31 -19.25
N GLU A 82 -8.00 -6.04 -19.88
CA GLU A 82 -8.03 -5.81 -21.32
C GLU A 82 -7.20 -4.56 -21.60
N GLU A 83 -6.28 -4.63 -22.57
CA GLU A 83 -5.56 -3.44 -23.01
C GLU A 83 -6.59 -2.36 -23.36
N ALA A 84 -6.47 -1.18 -22.75
CA ALA A 84 -7.27 -0.04 -23.14
C ALA A 84 -7.09 0.11 -24.65
N ILE A 85 -8.19 -0.01 -25.41
CA ILE A 85 -8.17 0.26 -26.85
C ILE A 85 -7.68 1.69 -26.97
N GLU A 86 -6.43 1.90 -27.39
CA GLU A 86 -6.00 3.24 -27.79
C GLU A 86 -6.95 3.66 -28.89
N PRO A 87 -7.78 4.70 -28.70
CA PRO A 87 -8.53 5.22 -29.80
C PRO A 87 -7.50 5.91 -30.70
N HIS A 88 -6.97 5.16 -31.67
CA HIS A 88 -6.32 5.73 -32.83
C HIS A 88 -7.39 6.45 -33.67
N LEU A 89 -8.01 7.49 -33.11
CA LEU A 89 -8.85 8.43 -33.82
C LEU A 89 -7.90 9.32 -34.61
N GLY A 90 -7.92 9.14 -35.93
CA GLY A 90 -7.07 9.85 -36.87
C GLY A 90 -6.99 11.36 -36.58
N GLY A 91 -5.76 11.83 -36.36
CA GLY A 91 -5.27 13.18 -36.67
C GLY A 91 -5.85 14.40 -35.95
N LEU A 92 -7.04 14.38 -35.32
CA LEU A 92 -7.71 15.64 -34.94
C LEU A 92 -8.50 15.64 -33.62
N ALA A 93 -8.41 14.61 -32.77
CA ALA A 93 -9.05 14.65 -31.45
C ALA A 93 -8.09 14.18 -30.36
N LEU A 94 -7.41 15.12 -29.71
CA LEU A 94 -6.71 14.87 -28.46
C LEU A 94 -7.78 14.69 -27.37
N VAL A 95 -8.16 13.45 -27.05
CA VAL A 95 -8.99 13.17 -25.88
C VAL A 95 -8.08 13.35 -24.66
N GLN A 96 -8.14 14.50 -24.02
CA GLN A 96 -7.32 14.88 -22.85
C GLN A 96 -7.67 14.14 -21.55
N ASN A 97 -8.54 13.12 -21.60
CA ASN A 97 -8.97 12.35 -20.44
C ASN A 97 -9.10 10.88 -20.82
N VAL A 98 -7.99 10.24 -21.21
CA VAL A 98 -7.93 8.77 -21.11
C VAL A 98 -7.66 8.49 -19.63
N PRO A 99 -8.59 7.86 -18.88
CA PRO A 99 -8.29 7.40 -17.55
C PRO A 99 -7.10 6.44 -17.66
N GLN A 100 -5.98 6.81 -17.05
CA GLN A 100 -4.88 5.88 -16.89
C GLN A 100 -5.37 4.79 -15.93
N ASP A 101 -5.56 3.59 -16.45
CA ASP A 101 -6.08 2.45 -15.68
C ASP A 101 -5.10 2.15 -14.53
N PRO A 102 -5.58 1.98 -13.29
CA PRO A 102 -4.71 1.61 -12.19
C PRO A 102 -4.01 0.29 -12.49
N GLY A 103 -2.77 0.13 -12.00
CA GLY A 103 -1.93 -1.06 -12.26
C GLY A 103 -2.59 -2.39 -11.88
N GLY A 104 -3.61 -2.34 -11.03
CA GLY A 104 -4.59 -3.40 -10.78
C GLY A 104 -5.94 -2.81 -10.35
N THR A 105 -6.96 -3.67 -10.24
CA THR A 105 -8.23 -3.30 -9.62
C THR A 105 -8.77 -4.43 -8.77
N TYR A 106 -9.56 -4.07 -7.77
CA TYR A 106 -10.34 -5.00 -6.97
C TYR A 106 -11.84 -4.73 -7.13
N ARG A 107 -12.63 -5.80 -7.21
CA ARG A 107 -14.10 -5.73 -7.06
C ARG A 107 -14.65 -7.02 -6.47
N ALA A 108 -15.62 -6.90 -5.57
CA ALA A 108 -16.45 -8.03 -5.15
C ALA A 108 -17.60 -8.28 -6.15
N ALA A 109 -17.75 -9.50 -6.65
CA ALA A 109 -18.88 -9.89 -7.50
C ALA A 109 -19.26 -11.37 -7.27
N ASN A 110 -20.56 -11.67 -7.16
CA ASN A 110 -21.08 -13.04 -7.05
C ASN A 110 -20.38 -13.91 -5.99
N ASN A 111 -20.14 -13.36 -4.78
CA ASN A 111 -19.39 -14.01 -3.70
C ASN A 111 -17.94 -14.40 -4.05
N ARG A 112 -17.33 -13.73 -5.04
CA ARG A 112 -15.91 -13.83 -5.37
C ARG A 112 -15.24 -12.47 -5.35
N HIS A 113 -13.95 -12.48 -5.04
CA HIS A 113 -13.07 -11.32 -5.14
C HIS A 113 -12.40 -11.33 -6.51
N ILE A 114 -12.68 -10.36 -7.36
CA ILE A 114 -12.06 -10.24 -8.67
C ILE A 114 -10.91 -9.25 -8.54
N ILE A 115 -9.71 -9.69 -8.89
CA ILE A 115 -8.51 -8.87 -8.97
C ILE A 115 -8.06 -8.81 -10.43
N THR A 116 -7.78 -7.62 -10.94
CA THR A 116 -7.16 -7.46 -12.26
C THR A 116 -5.77 -6.87 -12.14
N TYR A 117 -4.92 -7.10 -13.14
CA TYR A 117 -3.58 -6.50 -13.24
C TYR A 117 -3.29 -6.06 -14.68
N THR A 118 -2.51 -4.99 -14.85
CA THR A 118 -2.03 -4.57 -16.17
C THR A 118 -0.92 -5.49 -16.67
N PRO A 119 -0.93 -5.96 -17.95
CA PRO A 119 0.06 -6.91 -18.46
C PRO A 119 1.53 -6.48 -18.28
N GLY A 120 1.79 -5.17 -18.27
CA GLY A 120 3.12 -4.58 -18.15
C GLY A 120 3.86 -4.94 -16.85
N ILE A 121 3.14 -5.19 -15.75
CA ILE A 121 3.75 -5.39 -14.42
C ILE A 121 4.31 -6.80 -14.23
N VAL A 122 3.95 -7.77 -15.09
CA VAL A 122 4.29 -9.20 -14.94
C VAL A 122 5.81 -9.45 -14.93
N ARG A 123 6.59 -8.55 -15.52
CA ARG A 123 8.05 -8.68 -15.64
C ARG A 123 8.82 -8.12 -14.44
N ASP A 124 8.16 -7.35 -13.58
CA ASP A 124 8.75 -6.77 -12.38
C ASP A 124 8.07 -7.37 -11.15
N LEU A 125 8.78 -8.30 -10.48
CA LEU A 125 8.24 -9.00 -9.31
C LEU A 125 7.87 -8.04 -8.17
N GLU A 126 8.64 -6.97 -7.95
CA GLU A 126 8.36 -6.03 -6.86
C GLU A 126 7.10 -5.22 -7.15
N GLN A 127 6.94 -4.76 -8.39
CA GLN A 127 5.74 -4.06 -8.83
C GLN A 127 4.51 -4.99 -8.82
N LEU A 128 4.66 -6.22 -9.30
CA LEU A 128 3.61 -7.23 -9.26
C LEU A 128 3.15 -7.52 -7.82
N ILE A 129 4.09 -7.70 -6.88
CA ILE A 129 3.77 -7.88 -5.46
C ILE A 129 3.04 -6.65 -4.91
N ALA A 130 3.53 -5.44 -5.20
CA ALA A 130 2.94 -4.20 -4.71
C ALA A 130 1.48 -4.04 -5.16
N VAL A 131 1.18 -4.33 -6.43
CA VAL A 131 -0.19 -4.27 -6.96
C VAL A 131 -1.05 -5.37 -6.34
N LEU A 132 -0.62 -6.63 -6.42
CA LEU A 132 -1.45 -7.75 -5.95
C LEU A 132 -1.75 -7.65 -4.46
N ILE A 133 -0.78 -7.24 -3.63
CA ILE A 133 -1.03 -7.12 -2.19
C ILE A 133 -2.01 -5.99 -1.88
N HIS A 134 -1.95 -4.88 -2.63
CA HIS A 134 -2.91 -3.79 -2.51
C HIS A 134 -4.33 -4.27 -2.80
N GLU A 135 -4.52 -4.96 -3.93
CA GLU A 135 -5.83 -5.48 -4.30
C GLU A 135 -6.34 -6.58 -3.36
N ILE A 136 -5.44 -7.40 -2.78
CA ILE A 136 -5.80 -8.34 -1.73
C ILE A 136 -6.23 -7.60 -0.46
N CYS A 137 -5.54 -6.53 -0.06
CA CYS A 137 -5.89 -5.74 1.12
C CYS A 137 -7.31 -5.17 1.03
N HIS A 138 -7.76 -4.74 -0.16
CA HIS A 138 -9.15 -4.36 -0.37
C HIS A 138 -10.11 -5.45 0.09
N SER A 139 -9.91 -6.71 -0.32
CA SER A 139 -10.76 -7.83 0.11
C SER A 139 -10.82 -8.00 1.63
N ILE A 140 -9.67 -7.84 2.31
CA ILE A 140 -9.56 -7.95 3.77
C ILE A 140 -10.34 -6.82 4.43
N LEU A 141 -10.12 -5.57 4.01
CA LEU A 141 -10.75 -4.41 4.62
C LEU A 141 -12.27 -4.38 4.35
N PHE A 142 -12.70 -4.77 3.16
CA PHE A 142 -14.13 -4.87 2.83
C PHE A 142 -14.86 -5.96 3.62
N SER A 143 -14.14 -6.95 4.16
CA SER A 143 -14.70 -7.97 5.06
C SER A 143 -14.96 -7.45 6.48
N VAL A 144 -14.37 -6.31 6.85
CA VAL A 144 -14.58 -5.69 8.16
C VAL A 144 -15.98 -5.03 8.20
N PRO A 145 -16.86 -5.38 9.16
CA PRO A 145 -18.24 -4.89 9.18
C PRO A 145 -18.38 -3.37 9.37
N THR A 146 -17.45 -2.75 10.08
CA THR A 146 -17.52 -1.35 10.52
C THR A 146 -16.39 -0.53 9.94
N ARG A 147 -16.72 0.39 9.03
CA ARG A 147 -15.74 1.28 8.39
C ARG A 147 -15.62 2.62 9.12
N PRO A 148 -14.45 3.27 9.09
CA PRO A 148 -14.30 4.65 9.54
C PRO A 148 -15.28 5.61 8.83
N PRO A 149 -15.72 6.70 9.49
CA PRO A 149 -16.68 7.65 8.91
C PRO A 149 -16.22 8.31 7.59
N ASP A 150 -14.90 8.44 7.41
CA ASP A 150 -14.21 9.04 6.27
C ASP A 150 -13.79 8.02 5.20
N TRP A 151 -14.29 6.78 5.28
CA TRP A 151 -13.90 5.68 4.39
C TRP A 151 -13.92 6.03 2.90
N ALA A 152 -14.97 6.69 2.41
CA ALA A 152 -15.12 6.98 0.99
C ALA A 152 -14.01 7.86 0.40
N GLU A 153 -13.34 8.65 1.24
CA GLU A 153 -12.26 9.55 0.84
C GLU A 153 -10.89 8.91 1.07
N ASN A 154 -10.80 7.95 2.00
CA ASN A 154 -9.56 7.42 2.54
C ASN A 154 -9.35 5.90 2.34
N GLU A 155 -10.25 5.22 1.63
CA GLU A 155 -10.19 3.79 1.35
C GLU A 155 -8.82 3.36 0.79
N GLU A 156 -8.35 3.98 -0.30
CA GLU A 156 -7.07 3.61 -0.92
C GLU A 156 -5.87 3.84 0.00
N PHE A 157 -5.89 4.91 0.82
CA PHE A 157 -4.84 5.17 1.80
C PHE A 157 -4.87 4.16 2.95
N MET A 158 -6.07 3.73 3.37
CA MET A 158 -6.22 2.65 4.35
C MET A 158 -5.71 1.32 3.78
N THR A 159 -5.99 1.05 2.50
CA THR A 159 -5.48 -0.13 1.78
C THR A 159 -3.94 -0.12 1.72
N ASP A 160 -3.33 1.02 1.40
CA ASP A 160 -1.87 1.20 1.49
C ASP A 160 -1.34 0.86 2.90
N LEU A 161 -1.94 1.43 3.95
CA LEU A 161 -1.55 1.15 5.34
C LEU A 161 -1.75 -0.32 5.73
N ALA A 162 -2.80 -0.97 5.23
CA ALA A 162 -3.03 -2.39 5.44
C ALA A 162 -1.90 -3.24 4.84
N THR A 163 -1.33 -2.84 3.70
CA THR A 163 -0.13 -3.54 3.17
C THR A 163 1.04 -3.45 4.15
N VAL A 164 1.22 -2.30 4.84
CA VAL A 164 2.25 -2.13 5.88
C VAL A 164 1.93 -3.00 7.09
N PHE A 165 0.67 -3.00 7.55
CA PHE A 165 0.21 -3.85 8.65
C PHE A 165 0.48 -5.35 8.39
N LEU A 166 0.30 -5.79 7.14
CA LEU A 166 0.50 -7.18 6.75
C LEU A 166 1.95 -7.51 6.36
N GLY A 167 2.87 -6.56 6.47
CA GLY A 167 4.32 -6.78 6.31
C GLY A 167 4.84 -6.59 4.88
N PHE A 168 4.09 -5.94 3.99
CA PHE A 168 4.47 -5.73 2.59
C PHE A 168 4.78 -4.26 2.26
N GLY A 169 4.88 -3.39 3.27
CA GLY A 169 4.99 -1.94 3.06
C GLY A 169 6.20 -1.45 2.25
N VAL A 170 7.30 -2.22 2.17
CA VAL A 170 8.45 -1.84 1.32
C VAL A 170 8.09 -1.88 -0.16
N PHE A 171 7.24 -2.81 -0.59
CA PHE A 171 6.83 -2.93 -1.99
C PHE A 171 6.02 -1.71 -2.43
N GLY A 172 4.96 -1.37 -1.70
CA GLY A 172 4.16 -0.16 -1.98
C GLY A 172 4.99 1.13 -1.85
N GLY A 173 5.77 1.25 -0.78
CA GLY A 173 6.63 2.42 -0.55
C GLY A 173 7.67 2.65 -1.65
N ASN A 174 8.27 1.59 -2.21
CA ASN A 174 9.23 1.69 -3.32
C ASN A 174 8.56 2.17 -4.61
N GLN A 175 7.33 1.73 -4.87
CA GLN A 175 6.57 2.05 -6.07
C GLN A 175 5.83 3.40 -5.99
N SER A 176 5.60 3.94 -4.78
CA SER A 176 4.83 5.18 -4.54
C SER A 176 5.27 6.39 -5.39
N PHE A 177 6.57 6.56 -5.66
CA PHE A 177 7.05 7.65 -6.49
C PHE A 177 6.69 7.45 -7.98
N GLN A 178 6.80 6.22 -8.48
CA GLN A 178 6.41 5.90 -9.87
C GLN A 178 4.90 6.08 -10.05
N PHE A 179 4.10 5.65 -9.08
CA PHE A 179 2.65 5.87 -9.06
C PHE A 179 2.28 7.35 -9.03
N SER A 180 3.03 8.19 -8.30
CA SER A 180 2.79 9.64 -8.27
C SER A 180 3.11 10.32 -9.61
N GLN A 181 4.20 9.92 -10.28
CA GLN A 181 4.60 10.50 -11.57
C GLN A 181 3.59 10.18 -12.68
N TYR A 182 3.06 8.95 -12.70
CA TYR A 182 2.04 8.55 -13.68
C TYR A 182 0.73 9.34 -13.54
N ARG A 183 0.46 9.89 -12.35
CA ARG A 183 -0.71 10.74 -12.06
C ARG A 183 -0.44 12.22 -12.32
N ASP A 184 0.74 12.73 -11.99
CA ASP A 184 1.09 14.14 -12.14
C ASP A 184 1.19 14.57 -13.62
N ASP A 185 1.64 13.68 -14.52
CA ASP A 185 1.62 13.91 -15.98
C ASP A 185 0.18 14.03 -16.55
N ALA A 186 -0.85 13.69 -15.77
CA ALA A 186 -2.27 13.79 -16.15
C ALA A 186 -3.01 15.02 -15.58
N SER A 187 -2.40 15.81 -14.67
CA SER A 187 -3.10 16.93 -14.00
C SER A 187 -2.34 18.25 -14.07
N SER A 188 -2.15 18.79 -15.28
CA SER A 188 -1.86 20.21 -15.44
C SER A 188 -3.15 21.04 -15.32
N THR A 189 -3.71 21.18 -14.12
CA THR A 189 -4.68 22.26 -13.83
C THR A 189 -4.42 22.88 -12.44
N GLN A 190 -3.94 24.13 -12.47
CA GLN A 190 -3.95 25.04 -11.34
C GLN A 190 -5.41 25.35 -10.96
N GLY A 191 -5.88 24.77 -9.85
CA GLY A 191 -7.16 25.11 -9.26
C GLY A 191 -7.16 24.75 -7.77
N TRP A 192 -7.42 25.72 -6.92
CA TRP A 192 -7.55 25.54 -5.47
C TRP A 192 -8.74 24.63 -5.13
N SER A 193 -8.44 23.34 -5.08
CA SER A 193 -9.19 22.30 -4.37
C SER A 193 -8.16 21.22 -4.03
N THR A 194 -7.39 21.44 -2.97
CA THR A 194 -6.49 20.45 -2.35
C THR A 194 -7.31 19.34 -1.71
N ARG A 195 -7.93 18.49 -2.54
CA ARG A 195 -8.33 17.13 -2.19
C ARG A 195 -7.20 16.26 -2.72
N ARG A 196 -6.36 15.74 -1.83
CA ARG A 196 -5.29 14.79 -2.18
C ARG A 196 -5.92 13.52 -2.75
N LEU A 197 -6.16 13.51 -4.05
CA LEU A 197 -6.54 12.31 -4.78
C LEU A 197 -5.25 11.53 -5.06
N GLY A 198 -4.99 10.50 -4.26
CA GLY A 198 -4.00 9.46 -4.55
C GLY A 198 -3.07 9.12 -3.40
N TYR A 199 -2.80 7.81 -3.29
CA TYR A 199 -1.86 7.03 -2.46
C TYR A 199 -0.89 7.78 -1.54
N LEU A 200 -0.45 7.11 -0.47
CA LEU A 200 0.52 7.68 0.47
C LEU A 200 1.77 8.20 -0.28
N THR A 201 2.21 9.41 0.06
CA THR A 201 3.51 9.95 -0.39
C THR A 201 4.66 9.09 0.15
N GLN A 202 5.85 9.20 -0.44
CA GLN A 202 7.04 8.50 0.10
C GLN A 202 7.31 8.80 1.59
N ASN A 203 6.97 10.00 2.06
CA ASN A 203 7.18 10.37 3.45
C ASN A 203 6.14 9.71 4.37
N GLU A 204 4.90 9.61 3.90
CA GLU A 204 3.81 8.92 4.59
C GLU A 204 4.01 7.40 4.63
N TRP A 205 4.52 6.77 3.56
CA TRP A 205 4.99 5.38 3.60
C TRP A 205 6.13 5.18 4.61
N GLY A 206 7.09 6.12 4.63
CA GLY A 206 8.18 6.12 5.59
C GLY A 206 7.69 6.24 7.04
N PHE A 207 6.63 7.02 7.29
CA PHE A 207 5.97 7.13 8.59
C PHE A 207 5.29 5.81 8.97
N ALA A 208 4.49 5.22 8.07
CA ALA A 208 3.79 3.97 8.32
C ALA A 208 4.75 2.82 8.66
N LEU A 209 5.84 2.65 7.89
CA LEU A 209 6.89 1.68 8.19
C LEU A 209 7.54 1.92 9.56
N ALA A 210 7.70 3.19 9.94
CA ALA A 210 8.27 3.55 11.23
C ALA A 210 7.32 3.27 12.40
N VAL A 211 6.01 3.45 12.23
CA VAL A 211 4.99 3.04 13.22
C VAL A 211 5.01 1.53 13.41
N ARG A 212 5.00 0.77 12.31
CA ARG A 212 5.13 -0.69 12.36
C ARG A 212 6.38 -1.12 13.12
N ALA A 213 7.53 -0.55 12.80
CA ALA A 213 8.80 -0.85 13.48
C ALA A 213 8.73 -0.54 14.99
N LEU A 214 8.09 0.56 15.38
CA LEU A 214 7.90 0.95 16.78
C LEU A 214 7.04 -0.06 17.55
N LEU A 215 5.94 -0.52 16.93
CA LEU A 215 4.97 -1.43 17.56
C LEU A 215 5.47 -2.88 17.62
N THR A 216 6.15 -3.34 16.57
CA THR A 216 6.61 -4.73 16.46
C THR A 216 7.97 -4.97 17.11
N ASN A 217 8.84 -3.95 17.16
CA ASN A 217 10.27 -4.08 17.45
C ASN A 217 10.97 -5.11 16.52
N GLU A 218 10.50 -5.26 15.28
CA GLU A 218 11.11 -6.16 14.30
C GLU A 218 12.50 -5.67 13.84
N ASP A 219 13.31 -6.57 13.29
CA ASP A 219 14.58 -6.17 12.67
C ASP A 219 14.32 -5.35 11.39
N VAL A 220 14.77 -4.10 11.44
CA VAL A 220 14.62 -3.13 10.34
C VAL A 220 15.86 -3.03 9.46
N SER A 221 16.91 -3.82 9.72
CA SER A 221 18.09 -3.88 8.87
C SER A 221 17.78 -4.12 7.38
N PRO A 222 16.79 -4.95 6.99
CA PRO A 222 16.50 -5.18 5.58
C PRO A 222 15.90 -3.95 4.88
N ILE A 223 15.24 -3.02 5.60
CA ILE A 223 14.79 -1.74 5.01
C ILE A 223 16.01 -0.96 4.48
N GLY A 224 17.15 -1.04 5.17
CA GLY A 224 18.40 -0.41 4.73
C GLY A 224 18.92 -0.92 3.38
N GLN A 225 18.60 -2.18 3.06
CA GLN A 225 19.05 -2.90 1.87
C GLN A 225 18.04 -2.83 0.71
N TYR A 226 16.74 -2.94 1.00
CA TYR A 226 15.71 -3.15 -0.01
C TYR A 226 14.80 -1.95 -0.28
N ALA A 227 14.79 -0.94 0.60
CA ALA A 227 14.06 0.29 0.32
C ALA A 227 14.84 1.19 -0.64
N THR A 228 14.12 1.88 -1.52
CA THR A 228 14.67 2.98 -2.34
C THR A 228 15.31 4.05 -1.45
N SER A 229 16.25 4.81 -2.00
CA SER A 229 16.96 5.86 -1.25
C SER A 229 16.02 6.87 -0.58
N GLY A 230 14.97 7.29 -1.29
CA GLY A 230 13.95 8.20 -0.81
C GLY A 230 13.11 7.61 0.33
N LEU A 231 12.56 6.40 0.14
CA LEU A 231 11.80 5.71 1.18
C LEU A 231 12.64 5.48 2.44
N ARG A 232 13.88 5.02 2.27
CA ARG A 232 14.82 4.78 3.39
C ARG A 232 15.12 6.06 4.17
N ALA A 233 15.34 7.17 3.48
CA ALA A 233 15.58 8.46 4.11
C ALA A 233 14.37 8.93 4.93
N ASN A 234 13.17 8.83 4.36
CA ASN A 234 11.93 9.15 5.05
C ASN A 234 11.70 8.23 6.25
N PHE A 235 11.80 6.90 6.10
CA PHE A 235 11.70 5.95 7.19
C PHE A 235 12.66 6.29 8.35
N THR A 236 13.93 6.55 8.04
CA THR A 236 14.95 6.88 9.06
C THR A 236 14.59 8.15 9.83
N LYS A 237 14.10 9.18 9.13
CA LYS A 237 13.66 10.45 9.73
C LYS A 237 12.44 10.23 10.64
N ASN A 238 11.40 9.55 10.13
CA ASN A 238 10.17 9.26 10.86
C ASN A 238 10.42 8.37 12.08
N ARG A 239 11.27 7.33 11.96
CA ARG A 239 11.62 6.44 13.06
C ARG A 239 12.25 7.19 14.24
N ARG A 240 13.21 8.10 13.99
CA ARG A 240 13.81 8.94 15.04
C ARG A 240 12.77 9.86 15.71
N TYR A 241 11.80 10.36 14.95
CA TYR A 241 10.70 11.15 15.48
C TYR A 241 9.80 10.31 16.40
N LEU A 242 9.36 9.14 15.93
CA LEU A 242 8.49 8.25 16.69
C LEU A 242 9.17 7.69 17.95
N GLU A 243 10.45 7.31 17.88
CA GLU A 243 11.23 6.85 19.04
C GLU A 243 11.28 7.91 20.16
N LYS A 244 11.43 9.19 19.80
CA LYS A 244 11.42 10.31 20.77
C LYS A 244 10.04 10.55 21.40
N ASN A 245 8.98 10.14 20.74
CA ASN A 245 7.59 10.41 21.15
C ASN A 245 6.82 9.11 21.47
N ARG A 246 7.52 7.98 21.68
CA ARG A 246 6.96 6.62 21.73
C ARG A 246 5.71 6.51 22.59
N GLY A 247 5.79 6.92 23.86
CA GLY A 247 4.65 6.81 24.79
C GLY A 247 3.41 7.60 24.34
N LYS A 248 3.61 8.78 23.75
CA LYS A 248 2.50 9.58 23.21
C LYS A 248 1.90 8.92 21.96
N ILE A 249 2.74 8.42 21.06
CA ILE A 249 2.28 7.75 19.83
C ILE A 249 1.50 6.48 20.17
N GLU A 250 2.02 5.64 21.07
CA GLU A 250 1.34 4.42 21.50
C GLU A 250 -0.01 4.74 22.19
N GLN A 251 -0.05 5.76 23.05
CA GLN A 251 -1.29 6.23 23.67
C GLN A 251 -2.31 6.67 22.61
N ARG A 252 -1.90 7.51 21.65
CA ARG A 252 -2.78 8.02 20.60
C ARG A 252 -3.37 6.90 19.74
N ILE A 253 -2.60 5.86 19.42
CA ILE A 253 -3.08 4.70 18.66
C ILE A 253 -4.14 3.92 19.43
N GLN A 254 -4.07 3.89 20.76
CA GLN A 254 -5.02 3.18 21.64
C GLN A 254 -6.30 3.98 21.94
N GLU A 255 -6.29 5.29 21.68
CA GLU A 255 -7.44 6.19 21.91
C GLU A 255 -8.48 6.11 20.77
N TYR A 256 -8.13 5.48 19.65
CA TYR A 256 -9.00 5.23 18.50
C TYR A 256 -9.46 3.77 18.47
#